data_AF-A0A8X6R9D8-F1
#
_entry.id   AF-A0A8X6R9D8-F1
#
_cell.length_a   1.000
_cell.length_b   1.000
_cell.length_c   1.000
_cell.angle_alpha   90.00
_cell.angle_beta   90.00
_cell.angle_gamma   90.00
#
_symmetry.space_group_name_H-M   'P 1'
#
loop_
_entity.id
_entity.type
_entity.pdbx_description
1 polymer ?
#
loop_
_entity_poly.entity_id
_entity_poly.type
_entity_poly.pdbx_seq_one_letter_code
_entity_poly.pdbx_strand_id
1 'polypeptide(L)'
;MENFEWKHIPSAQNPADIISRGVNPEELLSLTLWWNGPQHLDIPEQFIVPSITSSDELYMSELKKQSDISLTSILDFNFENDLLNITNNYMKLIRIFSYIFRFLHNVKNTSRHSGPLANEELQKAKLHLIKRIQVTIFNKEIEILRNGGTIKKVS
;
A
#
# COMPACT_ATOMS: atom_id res chain seq x y z
N MET A 1 17.81 -11.81 40.79
CA MET A 1 18.25 -10.63 40.02
C MET A 1 19.48 -11.07 39.28
N GLU A 2 19.42 -11.14 37.95
CA GLU A 2 20.62 -11.41 37.16
C GLU A 2 21.56 -10.21 37.27
N ASN A 3 22.84 -10.47 37.53
CA ASN A 3 23.88 -9.45 37.58
C ASN A 3 24.31 -9.15 36.14
N PHE A 4 23.84 -8.04 35.59
CA PHE A 4 24.31 -7.54 34.30
C PHE A 4 25.62 -6.77 34.50
N GLU A 5 26.70 -7.27 33.89
CA GLU A 5 28.01 -6.61 33.91
C GLU A 5 28.17 -5.76 32.65
N TRP A 6 28.19 -4.44 32.80
CA TRP A 6 28.38 -3.50 31.71
C TRP A 6 29.86 -3.41 31.32
N LYS A 7 30.17 -3.67 30.05
CA LYS A 7 31.53 -3.52 29.51
C LYS A 7 31.66 -2.17 28.81
N HIS A 8 32.62 -1.36 29.24
CA HIS A 8 32.90 -0.06 28.63
C HIS A 8 33.65 -0.22 27.30
N ILE A 9 33.13 0.39 26.23
CA ILE A 9 33.81 0.49 24.93
C ILE A 9 34.49 1.86 24.85
N PRO A 10 35.82 1.93 24.67
CA PRO A 10 36.52 3.20 24.47
C PRO A 10 35.98 3.97 23.25
N SER A 11 35.91 5.29 23.34
CA SER A 11 35.39 6.17 22.25
C SER A 11 36.01 5.89 20.87
N ALA A 12 37.30 5.60 20.80
CA ALA A 12 37.99 5.28 19.54
C ALA A 12 37.52 3.98 18.87
N GLN A 13 36.83 3.12 19.62
CA GLN A 13 36.26 1.85 19.16
C GLN A 13 34.72 1.91 19.08
N ASN A 14 34.12 3.09 19.30
CA ASN A 14 32.68 3.29 19.16
C ASN A 14 32.34 3.68 17.71
N PRO A 15 31.68 2.84 16.91
CA PRO A 15 31.29 3.21 15.55
C PRO A 15 30.34 4.42 15.52
N ALA A 16 29.52 4.64 16.56
CA ALA A 16 28.63 5.80 16.62
C ALA A 16 29.39 7.13 16.77
N ASP A 17 30.62 7.12 17.27
CA ASP A 17 31.47 8.31 17.36
C ASP A 17 31.89 8.82 15.97
N ILE A 18 32.01 7.92 14.98
CA ILE A 18 32.41 8.26 13.61
C ILE A 18 31.38 9.20 12.98
N ILE A 19 30.09 8.87 13.09
CA ILE A 19 29.03 9.70 12.50
C ILE A 19 28.75 10.94 13.36
N SER A 20 28.78 10.81 14.69
CA SER A 20 28.47 11.94 15.57
C SER A 20 29.50 13.08 15.50
N ARG A 21 30.76 12.77 15.14
CA ARG A 21 31.82 13.78 14.92
C ARG A 21 31.84 14.36 13.50
N GLY A 22 31.04 13.79 12.59
CA GLY A 22 31.01 14.17 11.19
C GLY A 22 32.15 13.54 10.40
N VAL A 23 31.81 12.58 9.54
CA VAL A 23 32.72 11.97 8.57
C VAL A 23 32.19 12.20 7.16
N ASN A 24 33.09 12.33 6.19
CA ASN A 24 32.68 12.42 4.79
C ASN A 24 32.06 11.07 4.34
N PRO A 25 30.92 11.06 3.62
CA PRO A 25 30.33 9.83 3.08
C PRO A 25 31.28 8.96 2.26
N GLU A 26 32.23 9.56 1.52
CA GLU A 26 33.22 8.79 0.75
C GLU A 26 34.21 8.06 1.66
N GLU A 27 34.63 8.70 2.75
CA GLU A 27 35.52 8.10 3.75
C GLU A 27 34.81 7.01 4.55
N LEU A 28 33.51 7.20 4.86
CA LEU A 28 32.70 6.24 5.60
C LEU A 28 32.67 4.84 4.94
N LEU A 29 32.67 4.78 3.60
CA LEU A 29 32.72 3.52 2.87
C LEU A 29 33.98 2.69 3.17
N SER A 30 35.09 3.36 3.52
CA SER A 30 36.37 2.72 3.83
C SER A 30 36.54 2.37 5.32
N LEU A 31 35.66 2.84 6.20
CA LEU A 31 35.81 2.66 7.65
C LEU A 31 35.29 1.30 8.12
N THR A 32 36.22 0.35 8.25
CA THR A 32 35.95 -1.01 8.75
C THR A 32 35.26 -1.01 10.11
N LEU A 33 35.62 -0.09 11.01
CA LEU A 33 35.01 0.02 12.34
C LEU A 33 33.51 0.28 12.29
N TRP A 34 33.02 1.05 11.30
CA TRP A 34 31.59 1.34 11.14
C TRP A 34 30.81 0.11 10.65
N TRP A 35 31.36 -0.60 9.66
CA TRP A 35 30.68 -1.73 9.02
C TRP A 35 30.80 -3.04 9.79
N ASN A 36 31.94 -3.26 10.45
CA ASN A 36 32.27 -4.53 11.09
C ASN A 36 32.35 -4.42 12.62
N GLY A 37 32.29 -3.21 13.18
CA GLY A 37 32.47 -2.99 14.62
C GLY A 37 33.91 -3.19 15.10
N PRO A 38 34.15 -3.09 16.42
CA PRO A 38 35.48 -3.27 17.00
C PRO A 38 35.89 -4.75 17.04
N GLN A 39 37.14 -5.02 16.64
CA GLN A 39 37.71 -6.38 16.53
C GLN A 39 37.70 -7.18 17.84
N HIS A 40 37.66 -6.52 19.00
CA HIS A 40 37.62 -7.20 20.30
C HIS A 40 36.25 -7.79 20.66
N LEU A 41 35.22 -7.59 19.82
CA LEU A 41 33.95 -8.31 19.93
C LEU A 41 33.95 -9.64 19.19
N ASP A 42 34.98 -9.95 18.37
CA ASP A 42 35.22 -11.27 17.77
C ASP A 42 35.77 -12.27 18.82
N ILE A 43 35.08 -12.37 19.96
CA ILE A 43 35.38 -13.38 20.97
C ILE A 43 34.56 -14.62 20.61
N PRO A 44 35.19 -15.79 20.40
CA PRO A 44 34.47 -17.00 20.02
C PRO A 44 33.51 -17.40 21.13
N GLU A 45 32.20 -17.26 20.90
CA GLU A 45 31.04 -17.96 21.49
C GLU A 45 31.05 -18.38 22.98
N GLN A 46 31.93 -17.82 23.81
CA GLN A 46 31.89 -18.01 25.27
C GLN A 46 31.06 -16.93 25.95
N PHE A 47 30.63 -15.90 25.20
CA PHE A 47 29.41 -15.22 25.55
C PHE A 47 28.28 -16.17 25.24
N ILE A 48 27.84 -16.86 26.28
CA ILE A 48 26.45 -17.27 26.41
C ILE A 48 25.66 -15.98 26.18
N VAL A 49 25.32 -15.68 24.93
CA VAL A 49 24.04 -15.04 24.65
C VAL A 49 23.09 -15.96 25.41
N PRO A 50 22.42 -15.50 26.50
CA PRO A 50 21.32 -16.29 27.01
C PRO A 50 20.50 -16.55 25.76
N SER A 51 20.36 -17.83 25.39
CA SER A 51 19.51 -18.19 24.26
C SER A 51 18.25 -17.40 24.51
N ILE A 52 17.98 -16.38 23.68
CA ILE A 52 16.78 -15.57 23.83
C ILE A 52 15.71 -16.55 23.40
N THR A 53 15.31 -17.41 24.32
CA THR A 53 14.15 -18.24 24.20
C THR A 53 13.06 -17.23 23.97
N SER A 54 12.31 -17.43 22.90
CA SER A 54 11.18 -16.61 22.45
C SER A 54 10.04 -16.45 23.48
N SER A 55 10.34 -16.66 24.76
CA SER A 55 9.52 -16.51 25.95
C SER A 55 9.79 -15.20 26.72
N ASP A 56 10.73 -14.35 26.31
CA ASP A 56 10.90 -13.03 26.92
C ASP A 56 9.68 -12.15 26.63
N GLU A 57 8.72 -12.13 27.56
CA GLU A 57 7.48 -11.35 27.47
C GLU A 57 7.76 -9.86 27.21
N LEU A 58 8.87 -9.32 27.73
CA LEU A 58 9.31 -7.95 27.50
C LEU A 58 9.69 -7.72 26.02
N TYR A 59 10.49 -8.61 25.43
CA TYR A 59 10.85 -8.54 24.00
C TYR A 59 9.60 -8.67 23.11
N MET A 60 8.69 -9.59 23.45
CA MET A 60 7.41 -9.77 22.74
C MET A 60 6.46 -8.58 22.91
N SER A 61 6.58 -7.79 23.99
CA SER A 61 5.77 -6.60 24.24
C SER A 61 6.24 -5.38 23.43
N GLU A 62 7.55 -5.28 23.18
CA GLU A 62 8.16 -4.20 22.38
C GLU A 62 8.15 -4.49 20.88
N LEU A 63 8.04 -5.77 20.48
CA LEU A 63 7.80 -6.14 19.10
C LEU A 63 6.50 -5.46 18.66
N LYS A 64 6.61 -4.53 17.70
CA LYS A 64 5.48 -3.76 17.17
C LYS A 64 4.45 -4.75 16.65
N LYS A 65 3.45 -5.09 17.48
CA LYS A 65 2.38 -6.03 17.13
C LYS A 65 1.82 -5.53 15.80
N GLN A 66 1.97 -6.34 14.76
CA GLN A 66 1.36 -6.09 13.48
C GLN A 66 -0.14 -6.04 13.79
N SER A 67 -0.71 -4.83 13.82
CA SER A 67 -2.11 -4.67 14.19
C SER A 67 -2.92 -5.50 13.22
N ASP A 68 -3.77 -6.40 13.72
CA ASP A 68 -4.71 -7.14 12.89
C ASP A 68 -5.58 -6.10 12.16
N ILE A 69 -5.26 -5.84 10.89
CA ILE A 69 -6.04 -4.95 10.05
C ILE A 69 -7.31 -5.72 9.69
N SER A 70 -8.33 -5.56 10.52
CA SER A 70 -9.68 -6.04 10.21
C SER A 70 -10.29 -5.15 9.13
N LEU A 71 -10.56 -5.71 7.96
CA LEU A 71 -11.13 -5.00 6.83
C LEU A 71 -12.64 -5.27 6.79
N THR A 72 -13.41 -4.35 7.33
CA THR A 72 -14.88 -4.43 7.32
C THR A 72 -15.42 -3.93 5.98
N SER A 73 -16.00 -4.81 5.18
CA SER A 73 -16.69 -4.42 3.94
C SER A 73 -18.10 -3.93 4.27
N ILE A 74 -18.33 -2.62 4.14
CA ILE A 74 -19.67 -2.03 4.16
C ILE A 74 -20.21 -2.08 2.74
N LEU A 75 -21.39 -2.66 2.54
CA LEU A 75 -22.08 -2.60 1.24
C LEU A 75 -22.64 -1.19 1.07
N ASP A 76 -21.89 -0.35 0.36
CA ASP A 76 -22.33 0.99 -0.02
C ASP A 76 -22.93 0.98 -1.43
N PHE A 77 -24.26 1.10 -1.49
CA PHE A 77 -25.00 1.18 -2.75
C PHE A 77 -24.87 2.54 -3.44
N ASN A 78 -24.31 3.57 -2.77
CA ASN A 78 -24.12 4.92 -3.31
C ASN A 78 -22.73 5.17 -3.89
N PHE A 79 -21.76 4.30 -3.65
CA PHE A 79 -20.38 4.44 -4.12
C PHE A 79 -20.28 4.90 -5.58
N GLU A 80 -21.07 4.30 -6.47
CA GLU A 80 -21.04 4.63 -7.89
C GLU A 80 -21.56 6.05 -8.18
N ASN A 81 -22.56 6.52 -7.44
CA ASN A 81 -23.08 7.89 -7.56
C ASN A 81 -22.09 8.91 -6.98
N ASP A 82 -21.47 8.59 -5.85
CA ASP A 82 -20.45 9.46 -5.23
C ASP A 82 -19.24 9.62 -6.15
N LEU A 83 -18.86 8.53 -6.84
CA LEU A 83 -17.79 8.54 -7.81
C LEU A 83 -18.12 9.40 -9.05
N LEU A 84 -19.39 9.46 -9.47
CA LEU A 84 -19.82 10.39 -10.54
C LEU A 84 -19.66 11.85 -10.13
N ASN A 85 -19.83 12.15 -8.84
CA ASN A 85 -19.79 13.51 -8.30
C ASN A 85 -18.39 13.98 -7.90
N ILE A 86 -17.37 13.13 -7.97
CA ILE A 86 -15.99 13.47 -7.59
C ILE A 86 -15.36 14.55 -8.48
N THR A 87 -15.88 14.74 -9.70
CA THR A 87 -15.38 15.74 -10.64
C THR A 87 -16.40 16.08 -11.72
N ASN A 88 -16.40 17.35 -12.15
CA ASN A 88 -17.14 17.81 -13.33
C ASN A 88 -16.39 17.61 -14.66
N ASN A 89 -15.15 17.11 -14.63
CA ASN A 89 -14.36 16.88 -15.83
C ASN A 89 -14.64 15.48 -16.40
N TYR A 90 -15.36 15.45 -17.52
CA TYR A 90 -15.78 14.20 -18.18
C TYR A 90 -14.60 13.26 -18.49
N MET A 91 -13.48 13.79 -19.01
CA MET A 91 -12.31 12.97 -19.34
C MET A 91 -11.60 12.44 -18.09
N LYS A 92 -11.58 13.23 -17.01
CA LYS A 92 -11.06 12.78 -15.72
C LYS A 92 -11.91 11.64 -15.17
N LEU A 93 -13.23 11.76 -15.24
CA LEU A 93 -14.16 10.72 -14.79
C LEU A 93 -13.99 9.41 -15.59
N ILE A 94 -13.86 9.48 -16.91
CA ILE A 94 -13.54 8.32 -17.76
C ILE A 94 -12.24 7.65 -17.29
N ARG A 95 -11.19 8.42 -17.03
CA ARG A 95 -9.90 7.88 -16.57
C ARG A 95 -10.02 7.19 -15.21
N ILE A 96 -10.76 7.78 -14.27
CA ILE A 96 -11.03 7.18 -12.94
C ILE A 96 -11.68 5.80 -13.09
N PHE A 97 -12.80 5.73 -13.82
CA PHE A 97 -13.48 4.45 -14.07
C PHE A 97 -12.62 3.46 -14.85
N SER A 98 -11.80 3.93 -15.78
CA SER A 98 -10.87 3.07 -16.53
C SER A 98 -9.86 2.41 -15.59
N TYR A 99 -9.29 3.17 -14.64
CA TYR A 99 -8.37 2.62 -13.64
C TYR A 99 -9.06 1.65 -12.67
N ILE A 100 -10.30 1.94 -12.25
CA ILE A 100 -11.07 1.01 -11.41
C ILE A 100 -11.31 -0.30 -12.15
N PHE A 101 -11.73 -0.24 -13.42
CA PHE A 101 -11.94 -1.44 -14.22
C PHE A 101 -10.65 -2.21 -14.49
N ARG A 102 -9.55 -1.51 -14.74
CA ARG A 102 -8.23 -2.14 -14.86
C ARG A 102 -7.81 -2.83 -13.57
N PHE A 103 -8.01 -2.18 -12.42
CA PHE A 103 -7.73 -2.78 -11.11
C PHE A 103 -8.54 -4.06 -10.91
N LEU A 104 -9.86 -4.00 -11.12
CA LEU A 104 -10.74 -5.18 -11.01
C LEU A 104 -10.33 -6.30 -11.97
N HIS A 105 -9.94 -5.96 -13.20
CA HIS A 105 -9.41 -6.92 -14.18
C HIS A 105 -8.12 -7.58 -13.67
N ASN A 106 -7.17 -6.79 -13.20
CA ASN A 106 -5.87 -7.27 -12.72
C ASN A 106 -5.95 -8.10 -11.44
N VAL A 107 -6.96 -7.88 -10.60
CA VAL A 107 -7.22 -8.71 -9.41
C VAL A 107 -7.82 -10.06 -9.80
N LYS A 108 -8.64 -10.09 -10.86
CA LYS A 108 -9.38 -11.30 -11.28
C LYS A 108 -8.64 -12.17 -12.30
N ASN A 109 -7.61 -11.65 -12.96
CA ASN A 109 -6.94 -12.32 -14.08
C ASN A 109 -5.42 -12.33 -13.90
N THR A 110 -4.78 -13.38 -14.41
CA THR A 110 -3.31 -13.51 -14.45
C THR A 110 -2.68 -12.61 -15.51
N SER A 111 -3.38 -12.35 -16.62
CA SER A 111 -2.96 -11.42 -17.68
C SER A 111 -3.23 -9.97 -17.25
N ARG A 112 -2.21 -9.34 -16.65
CA ARG A 112 -2.32 -7.99 -16.08
C ARG A 112 -2.08 -6.91 -17.14
N HIS A 113 -2.89 -5.85 -17.08
CA HIS A 113 -2.68 -4.63 -17.85
C HIS A 113 -1.82 -3.65 -17.05
N SER A 114 -0.88 -3.00 -17.72
CA SER A 114 0.02 -1.98 -17.14
C SER A 114 0.34 -0.89 -18.17
N GLY A 115 1.04 0.17 -17.76
CA GLY A 115 1.37 1.30 -18.63
C GLY A 115 0.21 2.28 -18.86
N PRO A 116 0.25 3.10 -19.93
CA PRO A 116 -0.82 4.05 -20.27
C PRO A 116 -2.18 3.36 -20.45
N LEU A 117 -3.28 4.10 -20.26
CA LEU A 117 -4.63 3.59 -20.52
C LEU A 117 -4.82 3.30 -22.01
N ALA A 118 -5.23 2.07 -22.33
CA ALA A 118 -5.53 1.67 -23.69
C ALA A 118 -6.86 2.31 -24.15
N ASN A 119 -7.05 2.44 -25.47
CA ASN A 119 -8.27 3.06 -26.00
C ASN A 119 -9.52 2.26 -25.60
N GLU A 120 -9.42 0.93 -25.61
CA GLU A 120 -10.48 0.00 -25.26
C GLU A 120 -10.95 0.19 -23.81
N GLU A 121 -10.01 0.46 -22.89
CA GLU A 121 -10.34 0.73 -21.49
C GLU A 121 -11.11 2.05 -21.33
N LEU A 122 -10.67 3.09 -22.05
CA LEU A 122 -11.35 4.37 -22.08
C LEU A 122 -12.76 4.25 -22.68
N GLN A 123 -12.92 3.51 -23.79
CA GLN A 123 -14.23 3.29 -24.40
C GLN A 123 -15.15 2.48 -23.50
N LYS A 124 -14.64 1.44 -22.84
CA LYS A 124 -15.40 0.64 -21.89
C LYS A 124 -15.91 1.51 -20.74
N ALA A 125 -15.05 2.33 -20.15
CA ALA A 125 -15.43 3.26 -19.08
C ALA A 125 -16.45 4.29 -19.56
N LYS A 126 -16.25 4.85 -20.75
CA LYS A 126 -17.17 5.80 -21.38
C LYS A 126 -18.58 5.20 -21.56
N LEU A 127 -18.67 4.02 -22.16
CA LEU A 127 -19.93 3.34 -22.40
C LEU A 127 -20.63 2.97 -21.09
N HIS A 128 -19.88 2.55 -20.08
CA HIS A 128 -20.43 2.30 -18.74
C HIS A 128 -21.09 3.55 -18.16
N LEU A 129 -20.38 4.67 -18.15
CA LEU A 129 -20.88 5.94 -17.64
C LEU A 129 -22.16 6.39 -18.36
N ILE A 130 -22.17 6.33 -19.70
CA ILE A 130 -23.33 6.69 -20.51
C ILE A 130 -24.53 5.81 -20.13
N LYS A 131 -24.35 4.49 -20.10
CA LYS A 131 -25.42 3.55 -19.72
C LYS A 131 -25.92 3.81 -18.30
N ARG A 132 -25.02 4.10 -17.37
CA ARG A 132 -25.36 4.36 -15.98
C ARG A 132 -26.24 5.60 -15.84
N ILE A 133 -25.87 6.69 -16.52
CA ILE A 133 -26.65 7.94 -16.56
C ILE A 133 -27.99 7.71 -17.25
N GLN A 134 -28.01 6.97 -18.37
CA GLN A 134 -29.25 6.63 -19.06
C GLN A 134 -30.22 5.87 -18.15
N VAL A 135 -29.72 4.88 -17.39
CA VAL A 135 -30.53 4.14 -16.41
C VAL A 135 -31.06 5.06 -15.31
N THR A 136 -30.29 6.05 -14.87
CA THR A 136 -30.76 7.02 -13.86
C THR A 136 -31.84 7.95 -14.40
N ILE A 137 -31.61 8.54 -15.58
CA ILE A 137 -32.46 9.62 -16.13
C ILE A 137 -33.70 9.05 -16.82
N PHE A 138 -33.55 7.96 -17.58
CA PHE A 138 -34.60 7.38 -18.42
C PHE A 138 -35.10 6.05 -17.86
N ASN A 139 -35.16 5.92 -16.53
CA ASN A 139 -35.50 4.65 -15.88
C ASN A 139 -36.86 4.12 -16.36
N LYS A 140 -37.87 4.98 -16.45
CA LYS A 140 -39.24 4.66 -16.89
C LYS A 140 -39.27 4.23 -18.35
N GLU A 141 -38.61 4.98 -19.23
CA GLU A 141 -38.53 4.69 -20.66
C GLU A 141 -37.80 3.36 -20.90
N ILE A 142 -36.71 3.11 -20.18
CA ILE A 142 -35.95 1.86 -20.25
C ILE A 142 -36.81 0.69 -19.75
N GLU A 143 -37.59 0.87 -18.68
CA GLU A 143 -38.51 -0.16 -18.19
C GLU A 143 -39.61 -0.48 -19.20
N ILE A 144 -40.21 0.54 -19.81
CA ILE A 144 -41.21 0.38 -20.88
C ILE A 144 -40.62 -0.39 -22.06
N LEU A 145 -39.42 -0.01 -22.54
CA LEU A 145 -38.75 -0.68 -23.65
C LEU A 145 -38.37 -2.12 -23.32
N ARG A 146 -37.91 -2.40 -22.09
CA ARG A 146 -37.58 -3.76 -21.63
C ARG A 146 -38.81 -4.67 -21.63
N ASN A 147 -39.98 -4.10 -21.35
CA ASN A 147 -41.24 -4.83 -21.35
C ASN A 147 -41.91 -4.90 -22.75
N GLY A 148 -41.20 -4.49 -23.81
CA GLY A 148 -41.70 -4.50 -25.19
C GLY A 148 -42.71 -3.39 -25.51
N GLY A 149 -42.88 -2.42 -24.60
CA GLY A 149 -43.75 -1.27 -24.79
C GLY A 149 -43.15 -0.20 -25.71
N THR A 150 -44.00 0.69 -26.21
CA THR A 150 -43.59 1.80 -27.09
C THR A 150 -43.56 3.12 -26.32
N ILE A 151 -42.48 3.89 -26.44
CA ILE A 151 -42.36 5.21 -25.80
C ILE A 151 -43.13 6.24 -26.65
N LYS A 152 -43.94 7.08 -26.00
CA LYS A 152 -44.59 8.22 -26.65
C LYS A 152 -43.55 9.30 -26.94
N LYS A 153 -43.56 9.85 -28.16
CA LYS A 153 -42.71 10.99 -28.53
C LYS A 153 -43.11 12.18 -27.66
N VAL A 154 -42.18 12.72 -26.89
CA VAL A 154 -42.37 14.00 -26.19
C VAL A 154 -42.20 15.09 -27.25
N SER A 155 -43.27 15.83 -27.51
CA SER A 155 -43.30 16.98 -28.43
C SER A 155 -42.46 18.13 -27.91
#